data_AF-G5A8N5-F1
#
_entry.id   AF-G5A8N5-F1
#
_cell.length_a   1.000
_cell.length_b   1.000
_cell.length_c   1.000
_cell.angle_alpha   90.00
_cell.angle_beta   90.00
_cell.angle_gamma   90.00
#
_symmetry.space_group_name_H-M   'P 1'
#
loop_
_entity.id
_entity.type
_entity.pdbx_description
1 polymer ?
#
loop_
_entity_poly.entity_id
_entity_poly.type
_entity_poly.pdbx_seq_one_letter_code
_entity_poly.pdbx_strand_id
1 'polypeptide(L)'
;VVAALLTITTSTNAHEMYVSMIPNGANVPGVEALGHVNPNGDGTLTGFGEDFASAFYVWTKELCNKDSDGDGQTNGQELGDPCCEWDLLSLNATWTEGVSHPG
;
A
#
# COMPACT_ATOMS: atom_id res chain seq x y z
N VAL A 1 2.38 -31.79 27.92
CA VAL A 1 3.27 -31.19 26.89
C VAL A 1 2.40 -30.34 26.01
N VAL A 2 2.45 -29.01 26.15
CA VAL A 2 1.67 -28.09 25.33
C VAL A 2 2.55 -27.75 24.13
N ALA A 3 2.19 -28.26 22.96
CA ALA A 3 2.88 -27.95 21.71
C ALA A 3 2.45 -26.55 21.26
N ALA A 4 3.35 -25.57 21.39
CA ALA A 4 3.17 -24.26 20.79
C ALA A 4 3.46 -24.38 19.28
N LEU A 5 2.43 -24.20 18.45
CA LEU A 5 2.57 -24.07 17.00
C LEU A 5 3.23 -22.70 16.72
N LEU A 6 4.52 -22.70 16.38
CA LEU A 6 5.16 -21.52 15.79
C LEU A 6 4.68 -21.41 14.33
N THR A 7 3.79 -20.46 14.07
CA THR A 7 3.49 -20.02 12.70
C THR A 7 4.69 -19.24 12.18
N ILE A 8 5.43 -19.83 11.24
CA ILE A 8 6.51 -19.16 10.53
C ILE A 8 5.84 -18.23 9.50
N THR A 9 5.73 -16.95 9.82
CA THR A 9 5.30 -15.93 8.86
C THR A 9 6.48 -15.66 7.93
N THR A 10 6.53 -16.36 6.79
CA THR A 10 7.51 -16.04 5.76
C THR A 10 7.08 -14.75 5.09
N SER A 11 7.65 -13.61 5.48
CA SER A 11 7.63 -12.39 4.66
C SER A 11 8.27 -12.78 3.33
N THR A 12 7.45 -13.06 2.33
CA THR A 12 7.97 -13.46 1.02
C THR A 12 8.49 -12.21 0.32
N ASN A 13 9.59 -12.34 -0.42
CA ASN A 13 10.18 -11.22 -1.17
C ASN A 13 9.17 -10.56 -2.14
N ALA A 14 8.11 -11.30 -2.52
CA ALA A 14 7.01 -10.79 -3.33
C ALA A 14 6.20 -9.68 -2.64
N HIS A 15 5.96 -9.76 -1.32
CA HIS A 15 5.18 -8.75 -0.60
C HIS A 15 5.97 -7.42 -0.53
N GLU A 16 7.28 -7.52 -0.27
CA GLU A 16 8.18 -6.37 -0.26
C GLU A 16 8.24 -5.68 -1.64
N MET A 17 8.19 -6.45 -2.74
CA MET A 17 8.17 -5.88 -4.09
C MET A 17 6.94 -4.97 -4.31
N TYR A 18 5.74 -5.42 -3.96
CA TYR A 18 4.53 -4.60 -4.10
C TYR A 18 4.57 -3.33 -3.27
N VAL A 19 5.08 -3.42 -2.04
CA VAL A 19 5.27 -2.25 -1.15
C VAL A 19 6.21 -1.22 -1.78
N SER A 20 7.24 -1.66 -2.51
CA SER A 20 8.14 -0.75 -3.23
C SER A 20 7.58 -0.17 -4.54
N MET A 21 6.43 -0.67 -5.02
CA MET A 21 5.80 -0.24 -6.27
C MET A 21 4.83 0.94 -6.10
N ILE A 22 4.70 1.45 -4.88
CA ILE A 22 3.82 2.55 -4.51
C ILE A 22 4.57 3.56 -3.63
N PRO A 23 4.25 4.86 -3.73
CA PRO A 23 4.89 5.88 -2.91
C PRO A 23 4.59 5.65 -1.42
N ASN A 24 5.61 5.85 -0.57
CA ASN A 24 5.53 5.64 0.88
C ASN A 24 4.94 4.29 1.33
N GLY A 25 4.96 3.23 0.51
CA GLY A 25 4.27 1.97 0.82
C GLY A 25 4.68 1.33 2.15
N ALA A 26 5.93 1.52 2.59
CA ALA A 26 6.46 1.04 3.87
C ALA A 26 6.43 2.09 4.99
N ASN A 27 5.98 3.32 4.69
CA ASN A 27 6.12 4.50 5.52
C ASN A 27 4.77 5.14 5.90
N VAL A 28 3.67 4.38 5.86
CA VAL A 28 2.37 4.83 6.37
C VAL A 28 2.26 4.48 7.87
N PRO A 29 2.05 5.46 8.77
CA PRO A 29 2.03 5.21 10.21
C PRO A 29 0.94 4.22 10.64
N GLY A 30 1.33 3.19 11.39
CA GLY A 30 0.38 2.22 11.96
C GLY A 30 -0.15 1.19 10.95
N VAL A 31 0.41 1.13 9.74
CA VAL A 31 -0.01 0.19 8.69
C VAL A 31 1.09 -0.84 8.46
N GLU A 32 0.79 -2.09 8.83
CA GLU A 32 1.74 -3.22 8.67
C GLU A 32 1.64 -3.87 7.29
N ALA A 33 0.45 -3.85 6.68
CA ALA A 33 0.20 -4.45 5.37
C ALA A 33 -0.74 -3.57 4.53
N LEU A 34 -0.15 -2.61 3.82
CA LEU A 34 -0.89 -1.69 2.96
C LEU A 34 -1.60 -2.45 1.83
N GLY A 35 -2.89 -2.20 1.63
CA GLY A 35 -3.73 -2.91 0.66
C GLY A 35 -4.39 -4.18 1.19
N HIS A 36 -4.19 -4.55 2.45
CA HIS A 36 -4.83 -5.72 3.08
C HIS A 36 -5.61 -5.33 4.33
N VAL A 37 -6.75 -5.99 4.55
CA VAL A 37 -7.63 -5.72 5.72
C VAL A 37 -6.96 -6.13 7.02
N ASN A 38 -6.10 -7.15 6.97
CA ASN A 38 -5.42 -7.68 8.14
C ASN A 38 -3.91 -7.40 8.05
N PRO A 39 -3.24 -7.22 9.21
CA PRO A 39 -1.84 -6.79 9.25
C PRO A 39 -0.84 -7.86 8.78
N ASN A 40 -1.23 -9.12 8.63
CA ASN A 40 -0.34 -10.16 8.12
C ASN A 40 -0.13 -10.05 6.60
N GLY A 41 -0.91 -9.21 5.90
CA GLY A 41 -0.82 -9.04 4.44
C GLY A 41 -1.27 -10.27 3.66
N ASP A 42 -2.14 -11.08 4.25
CA ASP A 42 -2.80 -12.21 3.60
C ASP A 42 -4.31 -11.99 3.50
N GLY A 43 -4.99 -12.84 2.72
CA GLY A 43 -6.45 -12.81 2.64
C GLY A 43 -7.02 -11.58 1.94
N THR A 44 -8.07 -11.00 2.51
CA THR A 44 -8.92 -9.98 1.88
C THR A 44 -8.17 -8.66 1.64
N LEU A 45 -8.29 -8.15 0.43
CA LEU A 45 -7.78 -6.84 0.03
C LEU A 45 -8.71 -5.73 0.50
N THR A 46 -8.14 -4.55 0.70
CA THR A 46 -8.90 -3.32 0.92
C THR A 46 -9.33 -2.72 -0.42
N GLY A 47 -10.11 -1.63 -0.41
CA GLY A 47 -10.49 -0.94 -1.65
C GLY A 47 -9.25 -0.55 -2.48
N PHE A 48 -8.24 0.03 -1.81
CA PHE A 48 -6.95 0.31 -2.45
C PHE A 48 -6.24 -0.95 -2.95
N GLY A 49 -6.21 -2.02 -2.16
CA GLY A 49 -5.59 -3.27 -2.59
C GLY A 49 -6.23 -3.86 -3.86
N GLU A 50 -7.56 -3.84 -3.95
CA GLU A 50 -8.32 -4.28 -5.13
C GLU A 50 -8.03 -3.40 -6.36
N ASP A 51 -7.95 -2.09 -6.17
CA ASP A 51 -7.65 -1.14 -7.24
C ASP A 51 -6.20 -1.23 -7.72
N PHE A 52 -5.25 -1.43 -6.81
CA PHE A 52 -3.86 -1.66 -7.14
C PHE A 52 -3.68 -2.99 -7.90
N ALA A 53 -4.37 -4.05 -7.47
CA ALA A 53 -4.40 -5.32 -8.20
C ALA A 53 -5.03 -5.17 -9.59
N SER A 54 -6.12 -4.39 -9.71
CA SER A 54 -6.78 -4.09 -10.98
C SER A 54 -5.90 -3.27 -11.93
N ALA A 55 -5.04 -2.42 -11.37
CA ALA A 55 -4.01 -1.69 -12.10
C ALA A 55 -2.76 -2.54 -12.43
N PHE A 56 -2.84 -3.87 -12.31
CA PHE A 56 -1.73 -4.81 -12.49
C PHE A 56 -0.51 -4.48 -11.62
N TYR A 57 -0.75 -3.97 -10.42
CA TYR A 57 0.28 -3.55 -9.45
C TYR A 57 1.19 -2.44 -9.98
N VAL A 58 0.64 -1.55 -10.82
CA VAL A 58 1.33 -0.38 -11.34
C VAL A 58 0.74 0.88 -10.70
N TRP A 59 1.61 1.75 -10.18
CA TRP A 59 1.23 3.10 -9.76
C TRP A 59 0.89 3.96 -10.99
N THR A 60 -0.35 3.84 -11.46
CA THR A 60 -0.85 4.62 -12.60
C THR A 60 -1.42 5.96 -12.14
N LYS A 61 -1.52 6.92 -13.06
CA LYS A 61 -2.23 8.18 -12.78
C LYS A 61 -3.71 7.97 -12.43
N GLU A 62 -4.34 6.96 -13.01
CA GLU A 62 -5.73 6.61 -12.68
C GLU A 62 -5.85 6.11 -11.25
N LEU A 63 -4.99 5.18 -10.83
CA LEU A 63 -4.93 4.71 -9.45
C LEU A 63 -4.61 5.85 -8.50
N CYS A 64 -3.60 6.67 -8.79
CA CYS A 64 -3.21 7.79 -7.93
C CYS A 64 -4.33 8.83 -7.71
N ASN A 65 -5.14 9.10 -8.73
CA ASN A 65 -6.26 10.06 -8.62
C ASN A 65 -7.54 9.44 -8.04
N LYS A 66 -7.57 8.14 -7.78
CA LYS A 66 -8.73 7.46 -7.23
C LYS A 66 -8.79 7.65 -5.72
N ASP A 67 -10.00 7.83 -5.20
CA ASP A 67 -10.34 7.73 -3.78
C ASP A 67 -10.88 6.32 -3.56
N SER A 68 -10.02 5.41 -3.11
CA SER A 68 -10.34 3.96 -3.12
C SER A 68 -11.22 3.54 -1.95
N ASP A 69 -11.17 4.29 -0.83
CA ASP A 69 -11.90 3.99 0.39
C ASP A 69 -13.04 4.98 0.68
N GLY A 70 -13.14 6.05 -0.10
CA GLY A 70 -14.24 7.00 -0.06
C GLY A 70 -14.14 8.01 1.08
N ASP A 71 -12.95 8.23 1.64
CA ASP A 71 -12.73 9.17 2.74
C ASP A 71 -12.66 10.64 2.27
N GLY A 72 -12.61 10.87 0.96
CA GLY A 72 -12.54 12.19 0.32
C GLY A 72 -11.12 12.62 -0.07
N GLN A 73 -10.11 11.77 0.14
CA GLN A 73 -8.75 11.95 -0.34
C GLN A 73 -8.44 10.99 -1.49
N THR A 74 -7.57 11.40 -2.40
CA THR A 74 -7.06 10.47 -3.43
C THR A 74 -5.91 9.66 -2.87
N ASN A 75 -5.70 8.45 -3.38
CA ASN A 75 -4.57 7.58 -3.03
C ASN A 75 -3.23 8.35 -3.10
N GLY A 76 -3.07 9.23 -4.10
CA GLY A 76 -1.91 10.11 -4.23
C GLY A 76 -1.75 11.10 -3.07
N GLN A 77 -2.83 11.75 -2.63
CA GLN A 77 -2.77 12.63 -1.47
C GLN A 77 -2.34 11.87 -0.21
N GLU A 78 -2.88 10.67 -0.04
CA GLU A 78 -2.62 9.84 1.14
C GLU A 78 -1.24 9.22 1.15
N LEU A 79 -0.74 8.77 -0.02
CA LEU A 79 0.55 8.09 -0.14
C LEU A 79 1.70 9.01 -0.52
N GLY A 80 1.49 10.32 -0.59
CA GLY A 80 2.57 11.29 -0.80
C GLY A 80 2.90 11.63 -2.24
N ASP A 81 1.99 11.35 -3.16
CA ASP A 81 2.03 11.72 -4.57
C ASP A 81 0.76 12.49 -5.00
N PRO A 82 0.49 13.67 -4.43
CA PRO A 82 -0.72 14.46 -4.75
C PRO A 82 -0.83 14.91 -6.21
N CYS A 83 0.30 14.96 -6.91
CA CYS A 83 0.38 15.41 -8.29
C CYS A 83 0.35 14.24 -9.28
N CYS A 84 0.39 13.00 -8.79
CA CYS A 84 0.49 11.79 -9.62
C CYS A 84 1.70 11.81 -10.56
N GLU A 85 2.84 12.18 -10.01
CA GLU A 85 4.13 12.31 -10.69
C GLU A 85 5.17 11.31 -10.19
N TRP A 86 4.87 10.56 -9.11
CA TRP A 86 5.77 9.54 -8.62
C TRP A 86 5.97 8.43 -9.66
N ASP A 87 7.22 7.99 -9.78
CA ASP A 87 7.57 6.84 -10.57
C ASP A 87 8.61 5.95 -9.86
N LEU A 88 8.67 4.71 -10.31
CA LEU A 88 9.58 3.68 -9.79
C LEU A 88 11.08 4.03 -9.97
N LEU A 89 11.44 5.02 -10.77
CA LEU A 89 12.83 5.39 -11.04
C LEU A 89 13.33 6.49 -10.10
N SER A 90 12.47 7.45 -9.80
CA SER A 90 12.75 8.57 -8.91
C SER A 90 12.67 8.16 -7.45
N LEU A 91 11.77 7.23 -7.09
CA LEU A 91 11.51 6.74 -5.73
C LEU A 91 11.21 7.85 -4.70
N ASN A 92 11.04 9.10 -5.14
CA ASN A 92 10.87 10.25 -4.28
C ASN A 92 9.41 10.67 -4.29
N ALA A 93 8.69 10.30 -3.21
CA ALA A 93 7.37 10.87 -2.95
C ALA A 93 7.51 12.38 -2.72
N THR A 94 6.50 13.15 -3.11
CA THR A 94 6.45 14.61 -2.94
C THR A 94 6.44 14.98 -1.47
N TRP A 95 5.73 14.21 -0.64
CA TRP A 95 5.81 14.32 0.81
C TRP A 95 5.87 12.95 1.48
N THR A 96 6.43 12.94 2.68
CA THR A 96 6.57 11.77 3.55
C THR A 96 5.91 11.99 4.92
N GLU A 97 5.44 13.21 5.19
CA GLU A 97 4.70 13.58 6.40
C GLU A 97 3.25 13.86 6.03
N GLY A 98 2.32 13.58 6.96
CA GLY A 98 0.89 13.75 6.72
C GLY A 98 0.26 12.69 5.80
N VAL A 99 0.98 11.61 5.51
CA VAL A 99 0.44 10.44 4.79
C VAL A 99 -0.61 9.70 5.64
N SER A 100 -1.59 9.07 4.98
CA SER A 100 -2.69 8.32 5.60
C SER A 100 -2.90 6.95 4.94
N HIS A 101 -3.84 6.17 5.49
CA HIS A 101 -4.15 4.82 5.03
C HIS A 101 -5.22 4.90 3.93
N PRO A 102 -4.93 4.50 2.67
CA PRO A 102 -5.85 4.62 1.53
C PRO A 102 -6.97 3.57 1.48
N GLY A 103 -7.38 3.07 2.64
CA GLY A 103 -8.27 1.92 2.76
C GLY A 103 -7.60 0.60 2.97
#